data_AF-A0A0D2JSS6-F1
#
_entry.id   AF-A0A0D2JSS6-F1
#
_cell.length_a   1.000
_cell.length_b   1.000
_cell.length_c   1.000
_cell.angle_alpha   90.00
_cell.angle_beta   90.00
_cell.angle_gamma   90.00
#
_symmetry.space_group_name_H-M   'P 1'
#
loop_
_entity.id
_entity.type
_entity.pdbx_description
1 polymer ?
#
loop_
_entity_poly.entity_id
_entity_poly.type
_entity_poly.pdbx_seq_one_letter_code
_entity_poly.pdbx_strand_id
1 'polypeptide(L)'
;MIEQKKYTECCPSAGMNRRDWLPVIDLGHCKACGACVEACLQGVLQLRRIDSADFERLGWLTRKKIQRHDMLIAFVVHESDCQCCGRCLAACRKRAIKKHPATCAHIRFSPLIKGD
;
A
#
# COMPACT_ATOMS: atom_id res chain seq x y z
N MET A 1 4.68 21.30 9.24
CA MET A 1 4.31 21.48 7.82
C MET A 1 4.37 20.12 7.14
N ILE A 2 3.26 19.37 7.14
CA ILE A 2 3.07 18.22 6.25
C ILE A 2 1.75 18.49 5.56
N GLU A 3 1.85 18.88 4.30
CA GLU A 3 0.76 19.37 3.47
C GLU A 3 -0.17 18.20 3.12
N GLN A 4 -1.20 18.01 3.94
CA GLN A 4 -2.32 17.14 3.62
C GLN A 4 -3.19 17.78 2.53
N LYS A 5 -2.70 17.86 1.29
CA LYS A 5 -3.45 18.36 0.13
C LYS A 5 -4.68 17.48 -0.17
N LYS A 6 -5.82 17.99 0.27
CA LYS A 6 -7.19 17.53 0.01
C LYS A 6 -7.58 18.12 -1.34
N TYR A 7 -7.63 17.31 -2.40
CA TYR A 7 -8.20 17.76 -3.68
C TYR A 7 -9.37 16.87 -4.05
N THR A 8 -10.54 17.46 -3.87
CA THR A 8 -11.81 17.10 -4.45
C THR A 8 -11.86 17.65 -5.87
N GLU A 9 -11.61 16.81 -6.87
CA GLU A 9 -12.08 17.04 -8.24
C GLU A 9 -12.08 15.72 -9.02
N CYS A 10 -13.24 15.05 -8.98
CA CYS A 10 -13.63 14.06 -9.97
C CYS A 10 -13.80 14.75 -11.32
N CYS A 11 -12.94 14.48 -12.29
CA CYS A 11 -13.27 14.77 -13.68
C CYS A 11 -14.27 13.71 -14.20
N PRO A 12 -15.42 14.14 -14.77
CA PRO A 12 -16.37 13.26 -15.42
C PRO A 12 -16.10 13.25 -16.93
N SER A 13 -15.24 12.37 -17.42
CA SER A 13 -15.20 12.12 -18.87
C SER A 13 -14.52 10.82 -19.24
N ALA A 14 -15.36 9.89 -19.67
CA ALA A 14 -15.13 8.96 -20.76
C ALA A 14 -13.91 8.01 -20.64
N GLY A 15 -14.18 6.79 -20.12
CA GLY A 15 -13.30 5.65 -20.40
C GLY A 15 -13.04 4.67 -19.26
N MET A 16 -13.93 4.53 -18.26
CA MET A 16 -13.75 3.52 -17.21
C MET A 16 -13.94 2.11 -17.77
N ASN A 17 -12.82 1.42 -18.06
CA ASN A 17 -12.83 -0.02 -18.20
C ASN A 17 -12.96 -0.64 -16.81
N ARG A 18 -14.14 -1.23 -16.59
CA ARG A 18 -14.56 -2.01 -15.42
C ARG A 18 -13.45 -3.00 -14.98
N ARG A 19 -12.55 -2.65 -14.04
CA ARG A 19 -11.75 -3.57 -13.16
C ARG A 19 -10.60 -2.94 -12.36
N ASP A 20 -10.53 -1.62 -12.17
CA ASP A 20 -9.37 -1.05 -11.46
C ASP A 20 -9.44 -1.29 -9.94
N TRP A 21 -8.42 -1.99 -9.43
CA TRP A 21 -8.21 -2.23 -8.00
C TRP A 21 -6.78 -1.83 -7.66
N LEU A 22 -6.59 -1.22 -6.50
CA LEU A 22 -5.28 -0.84 -6.01
C LEU A 22 -4.80 -1.83 -4.94
N PRO A 23 -3.50 -2.16 -4.93
CA PRO A 23 -2.93 -2.97 -3.87
C PRO A 23 -2.95 -2.17 -2.57
N VAL A 24 -3.32 -2.79 -1.46
CA VAL A 24 -3.18 -2.20 -0.13
C VAL A 24 -2.35 -3.14 0.74
N ILE A 25 -1.34 -2.59 1.40
CA ILE A 25 -0.41 -3.35 2.23
C ILE A 25 -0.91 -3.38 3.67
N ASP A 26 -1.10 -4.59 4.19
CA ASP A 26 -1.33 -4.86 5.61
C ASP A 26 0.02 -4.84 6.34
N LEU A 27 0.23 -3.81 7.17
CA LEU A 27 1.50 -3.61 7.87
C LEU A 27 1.75 -4.69 8.92
N GLY A 28 0.69 -5.25 9.49
CA GLY A 28 0.72 -6.37 10.43
C GLY A 28 1.28 -7.65 9.81
N HIS A 29 1.04 -7.88 8.52
CA HIS A 29 1.42 -9.10 7.82
C HIS A 29 2.70 -8.98 6.99
N CYS A 30 3.06 -7.76 6.59
CA CYS A 30 4.26 -7.50 5.79
C CYS A 30 5.53 -7.99 6.51
N LYS A 31 6.47 -8.51 5.70
CA LYS A 31 7.76 -9.05 6.15
C LYS A 31 8.97 -8.33 5.56
N ALA A 32 8.73 -7.22 4.86
CA ALA A 32 9.77 -6.40 4.25
C ALA A 32 10.72 -7.13 3.30
N CYS A 33 10.29 -8.23 2.68
CA CYS A 33 11.18 -9.10 1.90
C CYS A 33 11.44 -8.63 0.45
N GLY A 34 10.94 -7.47 0.04
CA GLY A 34 11.19 -6.92 -1.30
C GLY A 34 10.48 -7.59 -2.49
N ALA A 35 10.07 -8.86 -2.38
CA ALA A 35 9.50 -9.62 -3.52
C ALA A 35 8.35 -8.93 -4.28
N CYS A 36 7.51 -8.15 -3.59
CA CYS A 36 6.43 -7.39 -4.24
C CYS A 36 6.92 -6.16 -5.03
N VAL A 37 8.04 -5.56 -4.62
CA VAL A 37 8.72 -4.45 -5.31
C VAL A 37 9.34 -4.98 -6.59
N GLU A 38 10.10 -6.08 -6.51
CA GLU A 38 10.73 -6.72 -7.68
C GLU A 38 9.70 -7.23 -8.71
N ALA A 39 8.56 -7.73 -8.24
CA ALA A 39 7.49 -8.20 -9.12
C ALA A 39 6.70 -7.07 -9.80
N CYS A 40 6.83 -5.82 -9.34
CA CYS A 40 6.06 -4.69 -9.84
C CYS A 40 6.76 -4.05 -11.04
N LEU A 41 6.22 -4.27 -12.24
CA LEU A 41 6.76 -3.70 -13.48
C LEU A 41 6.66 -2.18 -13.58
N GLN A 42 5.79 -1.56 -12.78
CA GLN A 42 5.51 -0.13 -12.86
C GLN A 42 6.11 0.64 -11.68
N GLY A 43 6.83 -0.03 -10.77
CA GLY A 43 7.44 0.65 -9.63
C GLY A 43 6.44 1.20 -8.59
N VAL A 44 5.19 0.73 -8.60
CA VAL A 44 4.11 1.20 -7.72
C VAL A 44 4.30 0.78 -6.25
N LEU A 45 5.29 -0.06 -5.95
CA LEU A 45 5.60 -0.50 -4.60
C LEU A 45 7.03 -0.14 -4.26
N GLN A 46 7.23 0.45 -3.08
CA GLN A 46 8.54 0.80 -2.57
C GLN A 46 8.73 0.25 -1.16
N LEU A 47 9.91 -0.31 -0.90
CA LEU A 47 10.33 -0.66 0.45
C LEU A 47 10.99 0.58 1.08
N ARG A 48 10.44 1.06 2.19
CA ARG A 48 11.01 2.17 2.95
C ARG A 48 10.86 1.93 4.44
N ARG A 49 11.60 2.71 5.24
CA ARG A 49 11.44 2.71 6.69
C ARG A 49 10.04 3.24 7.04
N ILE A 50 9.37 2.59 7.99
CA ILE A 50 8.08 3.05 8.50
C ILE A 50 8.24 4.41 9.20
N ASP A 51 7.32 5.34 8.94
CA ASP A 51 7.28 6.63 9.61
C ASP A 51 6.76 6.48 11.04
N SER A 52 7.17 7.38 11.94
CA SER A 52 6.70 7.39 13.32
C SER A 52 5.18 7.45 13.43
N ALA A 53 4.49 8.24 12.60
CA ALA A 53 3.04 8.37 12.64
C ALA A 53 2.31 7.06 12.26
N ASP A 54 2.85 6.29 11.31
CA ASP A 54 2.29 4.97 10.97
C ASP A 54 2.67 3.92 12.02
N PHE A 55 3.89 4.01 12.55
CA PHE A 55 4.38 3.10 13.59
C PHE A 55 3.57 3.21 14.89
N GLU A 56 3.21 4.43 15.29
CA GLU A 56 2.38 4.70 16.47
C GLU A 56 0.94 4.20 16.32
N ARG A 57 0.44 4.05 15.09
CA ARG A 57 -0.89 3.46 14.85
C ARG A 57 -0.89 1.93 14.93
N LEU A 58 0.28 1.30 14.88
CA LEU A 58 0.38 -0.15 14.97
C LEU A 58 0.12 -0.67 16.38
N GLY A 59 -0.51 -1.84 16.44
CA GLY A 59 -0.56 -2.66 17.63
C GLY A 59 0.84 -3.12 18.14
N TRP A 60 0.94 -3.45 19.43
CA TRP A 60 2.20 -3.80 20.10
C TRP A 60 2.89 -5.02 19.47
N LEU A 61 2.10 -6.02 19.03
CA LEU A 61 2.62 -7.21 18.37
C LEU A 61 3.27 -6.85 17.03
N THR A 62 2.58 -6.01 16.27
CA THR A 62 3.05 -5.55 14.97
C THR A 62 4.30 -4.68 15.09
N ARG A 63 4.36 -3.79 16.09
CA ARG A 63 5.56 -2.99 16.38
C ARG A 63 6.79 -3.87 16.65
N LYS A 64 6.67 -4.85 17.56
CA LYS A 64 7.77 -5.79 17.86
C LYS A 64 8.17 -6.61 16.63
N LYS A 65 7.23 -6.91 15.74
CA LYS A 65 7.52 -7.66 14.50
C LYS A 65 8.34 -6.81 13.52
N ILE A 66 7.96 -5.56 13.30
CA ILE A 66 8.63 -4.65 12.36
C ILE A 66 10.02 -4.25 12.87
N GLN A 67 10.20 -4.09 14.18
CA GLN A 67 11.52 -3.85 14.78
C GLN A 67 12.53 -4.97 14.47
N ARG A 68 12.09 -6.23 14.35
CA ARG A 68 12.95 -7.36 13.96
C ARG A 68 13.28 -7.40 12.46
N HIS A 69 12.68 -6.51 11.67
CA HIS A 69 12.82 -6.44 10.21
C HIS A 69 13.27 -5.03 9.79
N ASP A 70 14.24 -4.47 10.53
CA ASP A 70 14.92 -3.20 10.23
C ASP A 70 14.00 -1.98 10.09
N MET A 71 12.80 -2.06 10.67
CA MET A 71 11.76 -1.04 10.52
C MET A 71 11.35 -0.81 9.06
N LEU A 72 11.61 -1.77 8.17
CA LEU A 72 11.26 -1.68 6.76
C LEU A 72 9.85 -2.21 6.50
N ILE A 73 9.16 -1.58 5.56
CA ILE A 73 7.86 -2.05 5.10
C ILE A 73 7.57 -1.59 3.68
N ALA A 74 6.75 -2.37 2.97
CA ALA A 74 6.32 -2.02 1.62
C ALA A 74 5.19 -1.00 1.70
N PHE A 75 5.28 0.05 0.89
CA PHE A 75 4.25 1.05 0.68
C PHE A 75 3.89 1.13 -0.79
N VAL A 76 2.67 1.56 -1.05
CA VAL A 76 2.24 1.95 -2.40
C VAL A 76 2.73 3.36 -2.66
N VAL A 77 3.40 3.54 -3.79
CA VAL A 77 3.85 4.82 -4.33
C VAL A 77 3.31 4.92 -5.75
N HIS A 78 3.04 6.13 -6.24
CA HIS A 78 2.55 6.33 -7.61
C HIS A 78 1.36 5.42 -7.98
N GLU A 79 0.33 5.38 -7.13
CA GLU A 79 -0.81 4.45 -7.27
C GLU A 79 -1.52 4.55 -8.64
N SER A 80 -1.47 5.72 -9.28
CA SER A 80 -2.00 5.96 -10.64
C SER A 80 -1.34 5.13 -11.73
N ASP A 81 -0.10 4.67 -11.53
CA ASP A 81 0.63 3.86 -12.53
C ASP A 81 0.26 2.36 -12.44
N CYS A 82 -0.59 1.98 -11.48
CA CYS A 82 -0.97 0.58 -11.28
C CYS A 82 -1.83 0.05 -12.43
N GLN A 83 -1.29 -0.91 -13.17
CA GLN A 83 -2.00 -1.62 -14.24
C GLN A 83 -2.86 -2.80 -13.73
N CYS A 84 -3.15 -2.88 -12.44
CA CYS A 84 -4.03 -3.91 -11.84
C CYS A 84 -3.63 -5.38 -12.15
N CYS A 85 -2.35 -5.63 -12.46
CA CYS A 85 -1.86 -6.92 -12.99
C CYS A 85 -1.80 -8.08 -11.98
N GLY A 86 -1.80 -7.81 -10.67
CA GLY A 86 -1.83 -8.85 -9.63
C GLY A 86 -0.50 -9.53 -9.30
N ARG A 87 0.61 -9.17 -9.96
CA ARG A 87 1.94 -9.79 -9.73
C ARG A 87 2.43 -9.67 -8.28
N CYS A 88 2.22 -8.51 -7.67
CA CYS A 88 2.59 -8.28 -6.26
C CYS A 88 1.82 -9.20 -5.30
N LEU A 89 0.56 -9.53 -5.59
CA LEU A 89 -0.23 -10.47 -4.80
C LEU A 89 0.33 -11.89 -4.91
N ALA A 90 0.69 -12.32 -6.12
CA ALA A 90 1.30 -13.63 -6.36
C ALA A 90 2.68 -13.76 -5.69
N ALA A 91 3.48 -12.69 -5.69
CA ALA A 91 4.79 -12.67 -5.06
C ALA A 91 4.73 -12.68 -3.51
N CYS A 92 3.63 -12.24 -2.91
CA CYS A 92 3.53 -12.09 -1.46
C CYS A 92 3.20 -13.42 -0.75
N ARG A 93 4.23 -14.15 -0.31
CA ARG A 93 4.06 -15.41 0.47
C ARG A 93 3.23 -15.26 1.75
N LYS A 94 3.26 -14.09 2.40
CA LYS A 94 2.49 -13.82 3.63
C LYS A 94 1.08 -13.27 3.36
N ARG A 95 0.68 -13.11 2.09
CA ARG A 95 -0.63 -12.57 1.67
C ARG A 95 -0.98 -11.23 2.35
N ALA A 96 0.04 -10.40 2.57
CA ALA A 96 -0.07 -9.08 3.18
C ALA A 96 -0.70 -8.04 2.24
N ILE A 97 -0.76 -8.31 0.93
CA ILE A 97 -1.34 -7.40 -0.05
C ILE A 97 -2.80 -7.76 -0.29
N LYS A 98 -3.70 -6.79 -0.17
CA LYS A 98 -5.14 -6.91 -0.46
C LYS A 98 -5.50 -6.08 -1.68
N LYS A 99 -6.57 -6.47 -2.38
CA LYS A 99 -7.17 -5.65 -3.44
C LYS A 99 -8.16 -4.69 -2.80
N HIS A 100 -8.05 -3.41 -3.09
CA HIS A 100 -9.09 -2.44 -2.75
C HIS A 100 -9.66 -1.87 -4.04
N PRO A 101 -10.99 -1.70 -4.17
CA PRO A 101 -11.55 -1.07 -5.36
C PRO A 101 -10.98 0.35 -5.54
N ALA A 102 -10.52 0.66 -6.75
CA ALA A 102 -10.09 1.99 -7.14
C ALA A 102 -11.34 2.78 -7.54
N THR A 103 -12.15 3.18 -6.56
CA THR A 103 -13.27 4.08 -6.84
C THR A 103 -12.75 5.52 -6.89
N CYS A 104 -13.36 6.32 -7.77
CA CYS A 104 -13.04 7.73 -8.01
C CYS A 104 -13.09 8.62 -6.74
N ALA A 105 -13.58 8.11 -5.61
CA ALA A 105 -13.78 8.88 -4.39
C ALA A 105 -12.59 8.90 -3.40
N HIS A 106 -11.59 8.01 -3.53
CA HIS A 106 -10.68 7.74 -2.40
C HIS A 106 -9.24 7.38 -2.78
N ILE A 107 -8.60 8.16 -3.65
CA ILE A 107 -7.16 7.99 -3.94
C ILE A 107 -6.31 8.69 -2.85
N ARG A 108 -6.45 8.19 -1.62
CA ARG A 108 -5.41 8.18 -0.59
C ARG A 108 -5.50 6.83 0.10
N PHE A 109 -4.76 5.85 -0.41
CA PHE A 109 -4.66 4.56 0.24
C PHE A 109 -3.68 4.62 1.41
N SER A 110 -4.22 4.97 2.59
CA SER A 110 -3.51 4.69 3.84
C SER A 110 -3.27 3.17 3.96
N PRO A 111 -2.11 2.75 4.46
CA PRO A 111 -1.83 1.33 4.67
C PRO A 111 -2.84 0.70 5.64
N LEU A 112 -3.14 -0.58 5.46
CA LEU A 112 -4.01 -1.32 6.37
C LEU A 112 -3.26 -1.55 7.69
N ILE A 113 -3.61 -0.77 8.68
CA ILE A 113 -3.14 -0.90 10.05
C ILE A 113 -4.22 -1.62 10.84
N LYS A 114 -4.00 -2.89 11.17
CA LYS A 114 -4.84 -3.58 12.14
C LYS A 114 -4.41 -3.17 13.54
N GLY A 115 -5.33 -2.59 14.30
CA GLY A 115 -5.22 -2.53 15.76
C GLY A 115 -5.36 -3.94 16.33
N ASP A 116 -4.63 -4.21 17.41
CA ASP A 116 -4.77 -5.45 18.19
C ASP A 116 -6.06 -5.39 19.04
#